data_AF-A0A2H3J0R4-F1
#
_entry.id   AF-A0A2H3J0R4-F1
#
_cell.length_a   1.000
_cell.length_b   1.000
_cell.length_c   1.000
_cell.angle_alpha   90.00
_cell.angle_beta   90.00
_cell.angle_gamma   90.00
#
_symmetry.space_group_name_H-M   'P 1'
#
loop_
_entity.id
_entity.type
_entity.pdbx_description
1 polymer ?
#
loop_
_entity_poly.entity_id
_entity_poly.type
_entity_poly.pdbx_seq_one_letter_code
_entity_poly.pdbx_strand_id
1 'polypeptide(L)'
;MPLPHLRMPSTSPARTKNLIHGLQAVLIFLAWVLTIAVFTKSGGIDGRTGWYFGVCWLSIPALIYLVAVPTFPRARRFGNVYAFATVDALMIILWFSGWVAVASYVAEGKSKGEDEQKDAKDKKSGCDAFAYGSASKCSVSTATVIFGVVIFLLFISTAYFSFRNVAYFRRTGTMPDAVSDPTFDAQTKAAFSSNPAHDFEEEDEFRLGRGGATGGEGPSHYGQDRDEDYALLQQSEADELGGSHHGGVSGAYDPTSTHGGSVMHDYDTSYNSGGYTSRFEENTDGYRDTSYHSATEYSRTVCVTLRTRKYPVKMTSADIDSYTQYDLYLDPTTKSISLPNTEGQTPSQLETINAELQQLNILHRALIGLDSPNVPPPPLPINPKRSAQITKLRDTANTAFRKSNYAEAIKLYGYAIDMAYSRPAWEPVNLVRDELSGLYANRAQAYMSQQSWPEGWIDSKCSAECKPIGNVKAWWRGGKCLVEMGRWDEARAWVEQALGLEGPASEGGKELVALLADIEAGSKKA
;
A
#
# COMPACT_ATOMS: atom_id res chain seq x y z
N MET A 1 -6.13 -30.78 31.37
CA MET A 1 -6.30 -30.46 29.94
C MET A 1 -7.36 -29.38 29.80
N PRO A 2 -7.03 -28.17 29.33
CA PRO A 2 -8.01 -27.26 28.76
C PRO A 2 -8.29 -27.68 27.30
N LEU A 3 -9.55 -27.56 26.86
CA LEU A 3 -9.93 -27.83 25.47
C LEU A 3 -9.35 -26.76 24.52
N PRO A 4 -8.99 -27.10 23.28
CA PRO A 4 -8.54 -26.11 22.31
C PRO A 4 -9.69 -25.18 21.95
N HIS A 5 -9.51 -23.88 22.19
CA HIS A 5 -10.42 -22.87 21.66
C HIS A 5 -10.42 -22.92 20.13
N LEU A 6 -11.56 -23.28 19.54
CA LEU A 6 -11.81 -23.10 18.12
C LEU A 6 -11.70 -21.61 17.78
N ARG A 7 -10.52 -21.20 17.32
CA ARG A 7 -10.27 -19.89 16.74
C ARG A 7 -11.06 -19.83 15.42
N MET A 8 -12.26 -19.25 15.45
CA MET A 8 -13.00 -19.00 14.23
C MET A 8 -12.11 -18.18 13.28
N PRO A 9 -12.03 -18.53 11.98
CA PRO A 9 -11.20 -17.80 11.03
C PRO A 9 -11.64 -16.33 11.02
N SER A 10 -10.66 -15.43 11.16
CA SER A 10 -10.89 -13.99 11.16
C SER A 10 -11.45 -13.55 9.80
N THR A 11 -12.78 -13.42 9.72
CA THR A 11 -13.46 -12.90 8.53
C THR A 11 -13.02 -11.47 8.29
N SER A 12 -12.32 -11.21 7.17
CA SER A 12 -11.80 -9.86 6.95
C SER A 12 -12.94 -8.83 6.84
N PRO A 13 -12.81 -7.63 7.45
CA PRO A 13 -13.85 -6.61 7.42
C PRO A 13 -14.28 -6.22 6.01
N ALA A 14 -13.35 -6.09 5.04
CA ALA A 14 -13.70 -5.83 3.65
C ALA A 14 -14.49 -6.96 2.97
N ARG A 15 -14.13 -8.24 3.18
CA ARG A 15 -14.91 -9.36 2.63
C ARG A 15 -16.33 -9.38 3.19
N THR A 16 -16.47 -9.08 4.48
CA THR A 16 -17.76 -8.95 5.16
C THR A 16 -18.59 -7.80 4.57
N LYS A 17 -17.98 -6.62 4.38
CA LYS A 17 -18.64 -5.47 3.75
C LYS A 17 -19.08 -5.77 2.32
N ASN A 18 -18.21 -6.38 1.50
CA ASN A 18 -18.52 -6.73 0.12
C ASN A 18 -19.63 -7.78 0.01
N LEU A 19 -19.70 -8.74 0.94
CA LEU A 19 -20.80 -9.71 1.02
C LEU A 19 -22.14 -9.02 1.32
N ILE A 20 -22.16 -8.04 2.24
CA ILE A 20 -23.36 -7.25 2.55
C ILE A 20 -23.80 -6.45 1.31
N HIS A 21 -22.89 -5.83 0.57
CA HIS A 21 -23.22 -5.17 -0.70
C HIS A 21 -23.73 -6.13 -1.78
N GLY A 22 -23.20 -7.37 -1.85
CA GLY A 22 -23.74 -8.41 -2.72
C GLY A 22 -25.19 -8.76 -2.39
N LEU A 23 -25.51 -8.91 -1.10
CA LEU A 23 -26.89 -9.11 -0.64
C LEU A 23 -27.79 -7.90 -0.98
N GLN A 24 -27.29 -6.67 -0.78
CA GLN A 24 -28.02 -5.46 -1.18
C GLN A 24 -28.33 -5.44 -2.67
N ALA A 25 -27.39 -5.79 -3.55
CA ALA A 25 -27.62 -5.84 -4.99
C ALA A 25 -28.79 -6.79 -5.36
N VAL A 26 -28.85 -7.97 -4.73
CA VAL A 26 -29.95 -8.93 -4.91
C VAL A 26 -31.29 -8.37 -4.41
N LEU A 27 -31.31 -7.80 -3.20
CA LEU A 27 -32.53 -7.23 -2.63
C LEU A 27 -33.04 -6.01 -3.41
N ILE A 28 -32.14 -5.19 -3.96
CA ILE A 28 -32.46 -4.02 -4.79
C ILE A 28 -33.02 -4.47 -6.14
N PHE A 29 -32.48 -5.52 -6.74
CA PHE A 29 -33.06 -6.13 -7.94
C PHE A 29 -34.48 -6.67 -7.68
N LEU A 30 -34.70 -7.38 -6.57
CA LEU A 30 -36.03 -7.85 -6.18
C LEU A 30 -37.00 -6.68 -5.92
N ALA A 31 -36.54 -5.62 -5.25
CA ALA A 31 -37.30 -4.40 -5.02
C ALA A 31 -37.69 -3.69 -6.34
N TRP A 32 -36.79 -3.67 -7.33
CA TRP A 32 -37.04 -3.15 -8.67
C TRP A 32 -38.11 -3.99 -9.41
N VAL A 33 -38.01 -5.33 -9.39
CA VAL A 33 -39.03 -6.24 -9.96
C VAL A 33 -40.39 -6.06 -9.29
N LEU A 34 -40.44 -5.98 -7.96
CA LEU A 34 -41.69 -5.73 -7.21
C LEU A 34 -42.31 -4.38 -7.57
N THR A 35 -41.49 -3.34 -7.81
CA THR A 35 -41.96 -2.02 -8.22
C THR A 35 -42.58 -2.06 -9.63
N ILE A 36 -41.99 -2.81 -10.56
CA ILE A 36 -42.62 -3.08 -11.87
C ILE A 36 -43.94 -3.84 -11.69
N ALA A 37 -44.03 -4.80 -10.77
CA ALA A 37 -45.26 -5.51 -10.45
C ALA A 37 -46.34 -4.63 -9.78
N VAL A 38 -45.99 -3.46 -9.22
CA VAL A 38 -46.95 -2.41 -8.82
C VAL A 38 -47.40 -1.62 -10.05
N PHE A 39 -46.48 -1.28 -10.96
CA PHE A 39 -46.77 -0.53 -12.18
C PHE A 39 -47.66 -1.27 -13.18
N THR A 40 -47.58 -2.61 -13.25
CA THR A 40 -48.45 -3.42 -14.13
C THR A 40 -49.87 -3.63 -13.57
N LYS A 41 -50.15 -3.23 -12.32
CA LYS A 41 -51.48 -3.35 -11.71
C LYS A 41 -52.31 -2.09 -11.91
N SER A 42 -53.57 -2.28 -12.32
CA SER A 42 -54.55 -1.21 -12.53
C SER A 42 -54.77 -0.32 -11.30
N GLY A 43 -55.23 0.91 -11.56
CA GLY A 43 -55.42 1.97 -10.56
C GLY A 43 -54.24 2.96 -10.49
N GLY A 44 -54.41 4.02 -9.70
CA GLY A 44 -53.47 5.15 -9.62
C GLY A 44 -52.03 4.78 -9.22
N ILE A 45 -51.07 5.52 -9.79
CA ILE A 45 -49.64 5.50 -9.45
C ILE A 45 -49.21 6.96 -9.38
N ASP A 46 -48.32 7.29 -8.44
CA ASP A 46 -47.79 8.64 -8.27
C ASP A 46 -46.25 8.68 -8.25
N GLY A 47 -45.71 9.90 -8.14
CA GLY A 47 -44.27 10.13 -8.09
C GLY A 47 -43.54 9.50 -6.90
N ARG A 48 -44.24 9.04 -5.85
CA ARG A 48 -43.59 8.39 -4.69
C ARG A 48 -43.14 6.98 -5.04
N THR A 49 -43.98 6.24 -5.76
CA THR A 49 -43.61 4.92 -6.29
C THR A 49 -42.57 5.07 -7.42
N GLY A 50 -42.67 6.14 -8.22
CA GLY A 50 -41.65 6.52 -9.20
C GLY A 50 -40.29 6.85 -8.58
N TRP A 51 -40.26 7.56 -7.44
CA TRP A 51 -39.01 7.87 -6.73
C TRP A 51 -38.29 6.62 -6.25
N TYR A 52 -39.02 5.65 -5.66
CA TYR A 52 -38.44 4.37 -5.25
C TYR A 52 -37.82 3.61 -6.43
N PHE A 53 -38.49 3.60 -7.58
CA PHE A 53 -37.96 3.03 -8.82
C PHE A 53 -36.67 3.76 -9.27
N GLY A 54 -36.63 5.09 -9.15
CA GLY A 54 -35.43 5.90 -9.40
C GLY A 54 -34.26 5.57 -8.46
N VAL A 55 -34.52 5.40 -7.16
CA VAL A 55 -33.50 5.00 -6.17
C VAL A 55 -32.90 3.62 -6.49
N CYS A 56 -33.69 2.69 -7.03
CA CYS A 56 -33.17 1.40 -7.52
C CYS A 56 -32.13 1.59 -8.65
N TRP A 57 -32.38 2.50 -9.60
CA TRP A 57 -31.43 2.83 -10.67
C TRP A 57 -30.19 3.57 -10.15
N LEU A 58 -30.36 4.55 -9.26
CA LEU A 58 -29.25 5.27 -8.62
C LEU A 58 -28.34 4.36 -7.79
N SER A 59 -28.88 3.25 -7.28
CA SER A 59 -28.11 2.24 -6.55
C SER A 59 -27.10 1.47 -7.43
N ILE A 60 -27.31 1.39 -8.74
CA ILE A 60 -26.42 0.65 -9.65
C ILE A 60 -25.00 1.26 -9.69
N PRO A 61 -24.79 2.55 -10.08
CA PRO A 61 -23.46 3.15 -10.05
C PRO A 61 -22.88 3.24 -8.63
N ALA A 62 -23.72 3.41 -7.60
CA ALA A 62 -23.27 3.42 -6.21
C ALA A 62 -22.67 2.06 -5.79
N LEU A 63 -23.35 0.95 -6.07
CA LEU A 63 -22.85 -0.40 -5.76
C LEU A 63 -21.65 -0.78 -6.62
N ILE A 64 -21.60 -0.35 -7.89
CA ILE A 64 -20.41 -0.51 -8.72
C ILE A 64 -19.22 0.21 -8.06
N TYR A 65 -19.37 1.44 -7.59
CA TYR A 65 -18.29 2.13 -6.88
C TYR A 65 -17.91 1.40 -5.58
N LEU A 66 -18.89 1.07 -4.73
CA LEU A 66 -18.68 0.46 -3.42
C LEU A 66 -18.07 -0.95 -3.46
N VAL A 67 -18.33 -1.74 -4.51
CA VAL A 67 -17.86 -3.15 -4.63
C VAL A 67 -16.73 -3.29 -5.64
N ALA A 68 -16.85 -2.72 -6.84
CA ALA A 68 -15.89 -2.95 -7.91
C ALA A 68 -14.55 -2.26 -7.65
N VAL A 69 -14.56 -1.03 -7.11
CA VAL A 69 -13.33 -0.27 -6.82
C VAL A 69 -12.39 -0.95 -5.83
N PRO A 70 -12.85 -1.46 -4.65
CA PRO A 70 -11.95 -2.21 -3.76
C PRO A 70 -11.60 -3.60 -4.31
N THR A 71 -12.51 -4.26 -5.02
CA THR A 71 -12.31 -5.64 -5.50
C THR A 71 -11.30 -5.70 -6.65
N PHE A 72 -11.46 -4.89 -7.70
CA PHE A 72 -10.63 -4.98 -8.92
C PHE A 72 -9.31 -4.18 -8.79
N PRO A 73 -8.13 -4.80 -8.96
CA PRO A 73 -6.84 -4.13 -8.79
C PRO A 73 -6.69 -2.86 -9.64
N ARG A 74 -7.15 -2.91 -10.90
CA ARG A 74 -7.12 -1.79 -11.86
C ARG A 74 -7.99 -0.60 -11.44
N ALA A 75 -9.02 -0.83 -10.62
CA ALA A 75 -9.96 0.19 -10.17
C ALA A 75 -9.54 0.87 -8.86
N ARG A 76 -8.71 0.22 -8.02
CA ARG A 76 -8.30 0.75 -6.69
C ARG A 76 -7.66 2.14 -6.72
N ARG A 77 -7.07 2.56 -7.84
CA ARG A 77 -6.57 3.94 -8.05
C ARG A 77 -7.65 5.02 -7.91
N PHE A 78 -8.92 4.65 -8.02
CA PHE A 78 -10.09 5.53 -7.80
C PHE A 78 -10.70 5.38 -6.40
N GLY A 79 -10.10 4.54 -5.54
CA GLY A 79 -10.53 4.32 -4.17
C GLY A 79 -10.14 5.47 -3.26
N ASN A 80 -11.13 6.13 -2.67
CA ASN A 80 -10.93 7.16 -1.66
C ASN A 80 -11.78 6.80 -0.43
N VAL A 81 -11.14 6.71 0.75
CA VAL A 81 -11.80 6.29 1.99
C VAL A 81 -12.99 7.18 2.36
N TYR A 82 -12.87 8.49 2.11
CA TYR A 82 -13.96 9.44 2.31
C TYR A 82 -15.07 9.27 1.26
N ALA A 83 -14.72 8.99 0.00
CA ALA A 83 -15.72 8.74 -1.05
C ALA A 83 -16.56 7.49 -0.75
N PHE A 84 -15.96 6.40 -0.27
CA PHE A 84 -16.72 5.22 0.15
C PHE A 84 -17.71 5.55 1.28
N ALA A 85 -17.29 6.30 2.30
CA ALA A 85 -18.18 6.73 3.38
C ALA A 85 -19.29 7.68 2.91
N THR A 86 -18.97 8.62 2.01
CA THR A 86 -19.96 9.55 1.43
C THR A 86 -20.99 8.82 0.57
N VAL A 87 -20.59 7.84 -0.26
CA VAL A 87 -21.53 7.06 -1.08
C VAL A 87 -22.42 6.20 -0.19
N ASP A 88 -21.87 5.47 0.80
CA ASP A 88 -22.68 4.73 1.78
C ASP A 88 -23.70 5.65 2.50
N ALA A 89 -23.25 6.82 2.99
CA ALA A 89 -24.13 7.78 3.69
C ALA A 89 -25.21 8.39 2.78
N LEU A 90 -24.88 8.68 1.53
CA LEU A 90 -25.85 9.16 0.54
C LEU A 90 -26.89 8.08 0.22
N MET A 91 -26.49 6.82 0.11
CA MET A 91 -27.42 5.70 -0.09
C MET A 91 -28.34 5.47 1.12
N ILE A 92 -27.89 5.72 2.36
CA ILE A 92 -28.78 5.74 3.54
C ILE A 92 -29.91 6.75 3.35
N ILE A 93 -29.58 8.00 2.95
CA ILE A 93 -30.56 9.07 2.75
C ILE A 93 -31.53 8.73 1.61
N LEU A 94 -31.00 8.26 0.48
CA LEU A 94 -31.82 7.86 -0.67
C LEU A 94 -32.77 6.70 -0.31
N TRP A 95 -32.28 5.62 0.30
CA TRP A 95 -33.13 4.49 0.66
C TRP A 95 -34.14 4.81 1.77
N PHE A 96 -33.77 5.66 2.74
CA PHE A 96 -34.73 6.21 3.71
C PHE A 96 -35.88 6.93 3.01
N SER A 97 -35.56 7.92 2.16
CA SER A 97 -36.58 8.67 1.43
C SER A 97 -37.42 7.79 0.49
N GLY A 98 -36.80 6.78 -0.13
CA GLY A 98 -37.46 5.82 -1.01
C GLY A 98 -38.53 5.01 -0.28
N TRP A 99 -38.15 4.27 0.77
CA TRP A 99 -39.12 3.41 1.46
C TRP A 99 -40.21 4.23 2.16
N VAL A 100 -39.88 5.41 2.71
CA VAL A 100 -40.85 6.34 3.31
C VAL A 100 -41.84 6.85 2.26
N ALA A 101 -41.38 7.15 1.04
CA ALA A 101 -42.26 7.57 -0.06
C ALA A 101 -43.31 6.48 -0.37
N VAL A 102 -42.90 5.23 -0.58
CA VAL A 102 -43.85 4.11 -0.84
C VAL A 102 -44.73 3.82 0.38
N ALA A 103 -44.18 3.90 1.60
CA ALA A 103 -44.97 3.73 2.82
C ALA A 103 -46.08 4.79 2.93
N SER A 104 -45.80 6.04 2.59
CA SER A 104 -46.81 7.10 2.57
C SER A 104 -47.86 6.90 1.46
N TYR A 105 -47.47 6.40 0.28
CA TYR A 105 -48.41 6.01 -0.79
C TYR A 105 -49.36 4.88 -0.33
N VAL A 106 -48.82 3.87 0.34
CA VAL A 106 -49.63 2.77 0.91
C VAL A 106 -50.55 3.26 2.03
N ALA A 107 -50.06 4.12 2.94
CA ALA A 107 -50.84 4.64 4.05
C ALA A 107 -51.98 5.56 3.58
N GLU A 108 -51.69 6.52 2.69
CA GLU A 108 -52.69 7.43 2.13
C GLU A 108 -53.73 6.67 1.30
N GLY A 109 -53.32 5.68 0.50
CA GLY A 109 -54.23 4.88 -0.31
C GLY A 109 -55.18 4.03 0.53
N LYS A 110 -54.76 3.56 1.71
CA LYS A 110 -55.64 2.89 2.70
C LYS A 110 -56.61 3.90 3.32
N SER A 111 -56.10 5.02 3.85
CA SER A 111 -56.93 6.05 4.48
C SER A 111 -58.03 6.55 3.53
N LYS A 112 -57.69 6.90 2.29
CA LYS A 112 -58.66 7.43 1.32
C LYS A 112 -59.76 6.43 0.96
N GLY A 113 -59.42 5.17 0.75
CA GLY A 113 -60.43 4.18 0.36
C GLY A 113 -61.26 3.68 1.55
N GLU A 114 -60.75 3.76 2.79
CA GLU A 114 -61.57 3.67 4.00
C GLU A 114 -62.49 4.90 4.14
N ASP A 115 -61.98 6.10 3.81
CA ASP A 115 -62.74 7.34 3.87
C ASP A 115 -63.91 7.38 2.86
N GLU A 116 -63.69 6.88 1.64
CA GLU A 116 -64.71 6.73 0.58
C GLU A 116 -65.81 5.70 0.92
N GLN A 117 -65.56 4.80 1.89
CA GLN A 117 -66.48 3.73 2.30
C GLN A 117 -67.18 4.00 3.64
N LYS A 118 -67.11 5.22 4.19
CA LYS A 118 -67.71 5.57 5.50
C LYS A 118 -69.20 5.25 5.62
N ASP A 119 -69.95 5.36 4.52
CA ASP A 119 -71.41 5.14 4.48
C ASP A 119 -71.80 3.79 3.86
N ALA A 120 -70.83 2.94 3.50
CA ALA A 120 -71.09 1.61 2.97
C ALA A 120 -71.56 0.62 4.06
N LYS A 121 -72.46 -0.30 3.70
CA LYS A 121 -72.92 -1.38 4.60
C LYS A 121 -71.79 -2.34 4.97
N ASP A 122 -71.00 -2.75 3.99
CA ASP A 122 -69.88 -3.67 4.15
C ASP A 122 -68.56 -2.90 4.06
N LYS A 123 -68.07 -2.41 5.20
CA LYS A 123 -66.85 -1.60 5.28
C LYS A 123 -65.62 -2.48 5.15
N LYS A 124 -64.82 -2.22 4.12
CA LYS A 124 -63.48 -2.82 3.96
C LYS A 124 -62.46 -2.00 4.74
N SER A 125 -61.33 -2.61 5.08
CA SER A 125 -60.22 -1.94 5.77
C SER A 125 -58.87 -2.42 5.25
N GLY A 126 -57.81 -1.66 5.53
CA GLY A 126 -56.45 -1.97 5.09
C GLY A 126 -56.36 -2.10 3.58
N CYS A 127 -55.74 -3.19 3.10
CA CYS A 127 -55.54 -3.35 1.65
C CYS A 127 -56.83 -3.61 0.86
N ASP A 128 -57.91 -4.08 1.48
CA ASP A 128 -59.19 -4.28 0.79
C ASP A 128 -59.94 -2.96 0.55
N ALA A 129 -59.52 -1.89 1.22
CA ALA A 129 -59.99 -0.51 1.06
C ALA A 129 -58.92 0.40 0.41
N PHE A 130 -58.14 -0.12 -0.53
CA PHE A 130 -57.07 0.65 -1.18
C PHE A 130 -57.58 1.50 -2.35
N ALA A 131 -57.59 2.83 -2.21
CA ALA A 131 -58.08 3.77 -3.22
C ALA A 131 -57.32 3.72 -4.56
N TYR A 132 -56.05 3.31 -4.58
CA TYR A 132 -55.20 3.36 -5.77
C TYR A 132 -55.15 2.06 -6.59
N GLY A 133 -56.05 1.10 -6.34
CA GLY A 133 -56.18 -0.11 -7.15
C GLY A 133 -56.60 -1.34 -6.34
N SER A 134 -56.29 -2.53 -6.85
CA SER A 134 -56.64 -3.79 -6.18
C SER A 134 -55.91 -3.99 -4.84
N ALA A 135 -56.50 -4.79 -3.94
CA ALA A 135 -55.84 -5.23 -2.70
C ALA A 135 -54.48 -5.90 -2.95
N SER A 136 -54.33 -6.62 -4.07
CA SER A 136 -53.05 -7.17 -4.51
C SER A 136 -51.99 -6.09 -4.79
N LYS A 137 -52.38 -4.91 -5.30
CA LYS A 137 -51.48 -3.76 -5.50
C LYS A 137 -51.01 -3.19 -4.18
N CYS A 138 -51.91 -3.06 -3.20
CA CYS A 138 -51.56 -2.66 -1.84
C CYS A 138 -50.62 -3.66 -1.16
N SER A 139 -50.88 -4.97 -1.27
CA SER A 139 -50.05 -6.02 -0.69
C SER A 139 -48.64 -6.05 -1.29
N VAL A 140 -48.52 -5.96 -2.63
CA VAL A 140 -47.21 -5.89 -3.30
C VAL A 140 -46.48 -4.59 -2.94
N SER A 141 -47.17 -3.45 -2.90
CA SER A 141 -46.57 -2.17 -2.47
C SER A 141 -46.10 -2.22 -1.01
N THR A 142 -46.83 -2.90 -0.14
CA THR A 142 -46.44 -3.13 1.27
C THR A 142 -45.19 -4.03 1.34
N ALA A 143 -45.09 -5.06 0.50
CA ALA A 143 -43.88 -5.86 0.39
C ALA A 143 -42.67 -5.01 -0.08
N THR A 144 -42.84 -4.14 -1.08
CA THR A 144 -41.81 -3.19 -1.53
C THR A 144 -41.29 -2.31 -0.39
N VAL A 145 -42.17 -1.82 0.51
CA VAL A 145 -41.74 -1.08 1.71
C VAL A 145 -40.83 -1.92 2.62
N ILE A 146 -41.17 -3.19 2.86
CA ILE A 146 -40.38 -4.09 3.71
C ILE A 146 -38.98 -4.29 3.11
N PHE A 147 -38.87 -4.54 1.80
CA PHE A 147 -37.57 -4.62 1.12
C PHE A 147 -36.78 -3.32 1.27
N GLY A 148 -37.42 -2.16 1.07
CA GLY A 148 -36.79 -0.85 1.24
C GLY A 148 -36.23 -0.59 2.63
N VAL A 149 -36.95 -0.99 3.69
CA VAL A 149 -36.47 -0.91 5.08
C VAL A 149 -35.26 -1.83 5.31
N VAL A 150 -35.29 -3.07 4.81
CA VAL A 150 -34.15 -3.99 4.94
C VAL A 150 -32.92 -3.44 4.22
N ILE A 151 -33.07 -2.95 2.98
CA ILE A 151 -31.96 -2.37 2.20
C ILE A 151 -31.37 -1.15 2.91
N PHE A 152 -32.21 -0.27 3.47
CA PHE A 152 -31.80 0.88 4.29
C PHE A 152 -30.99 0.47 5.52
N LEU A 153 -31.43 -0.56 6.28
CA LEU A 153 -30.70 -1.08 7.43
C LEU A 153 -29.35 -1.70 7.03
N LEU A 154 -29.28 -2.38 5.88
CA LEU A 154 -28.01 -2.87 5.35
C LEU A 154 -27.07 -1.72 4.97
N PHE A 155 -27.56 -0.59 4.45
CA PHE A 155 -26.72 0.58 4.17
C PHE A 155 -26.20 1.25 5.45
N ILE A 156 -26.96 1.24 6.55
CA ILE A 156 -26.44 1.64 7.88
C ILE A 156 -25.30 0.71 8.31
N SER A 157 -25.43 -0.60 8.07
CA SER A 157 -24.37 -1.57 8.37
C SER A 157 -23.10 -1.33 7.53
N THR A 158 -23.22 -1.09 6.22
CA THR A 158 -22.05 -0.84 5.34
C THR A 158 -21.40 0.51 5.62
N ALA A 159 -22.20 1.54 5.93
CA ALA A 159 -21.69 2.83 6.37
C ALA A 159 -20.88 2.72 7.67
N TYR A 160 -21.28 1.89 8.63
CA TYR A 160 -20.47 1.64 9.84
C TYR A 160 -19.06 1.13 9.50
N PHE A 161 -18.94 0.18 8.56
CA PHE A 161 -17.63 -0.27 8.08
C PHE A 161 -16.85 0.86 7.37
N SER A 162 -17.51 1.69 6.55
CA SER A 162 -16.87 2.84 5.91
C SER A 162 -16.38 3.90 6.90
N PHE A 163 -17.19 4.28 7.89
CA PHE A 163 -16.78 5.24 8.92
C PHE A 163 -15.69 4.66 9.84
N ARG A 164 -15.71 3.35 10.12
CA ARG A 164 -14.59 2.65 10.76
C ARG A 164 -13.31 2.73 9.93
N ASN A 165 -13.41 2.57 8.61
CA ASN A 165 -12.26 2.70 7.70
C ASN A 165 -11.75 4.14 7.63
N VAL A 166 -12.63 5.16 7.63
CA VAL A 166 -12.24 6.59 7.77
C VAL A 166 -11.53 6.83 9.10
N ALA A 167 -12.06 6.32 10.22
CA ALA A 167 -11.46 6.49 11.53
C ALA A 167 -10.09 5.79 11.65
N TYR A 168 -9.91 4.64 10.99
CA TYR A 168 -8.62 3.96 10.88
C TYR A 168 -7.63 4.77 10.01
N PHE A 169 -8.06 5.20 8.82
CA PHE A 169 -7.24 6.00 7.89
C PHE A 169 -6.77 7.32 8.54
N ARG A 170 -7.64 8.00 9.29
CA ARG A 170 -7.29 9.21 10.07
C ARG A 170 -6.28 8.97 11.19
N ARG A 171 -6.06 7.72 11.63
CA ARG A 171 -5.10 7.36 12.69
C ARG A 171 -3.77 6.81 12.14
N THR A 172 -3.79 6.18 10.97
CA THR A 172 -2.65 5.41 10.44
C THR A 172 -2.09 5.95 9.13
N GLY A 173 -2.85 6.76 8.40
CA GLY A 173 -2.55 7.17 7.03
C GLY A 173 -2.76 6.08 5.97
N THR A 174 -3.12 4.85 6.37
CA THR A 174 -3.24 3.69 5.46
C THR A 174 -4.69 3.25 5.31
N MET A 175 -5.08 2.89 4.08
CA MET A 175 -6.40 2.35 3.80
C MET A 175 -6.45 0.87 4.24
N PRO A 176 -7.45 0.45 5.04
CA PRO A 176 -7.65 -0.98 5.36
C PRO A 176 -7.76 -1.82 4.08
N ASP A 177 -7.18 -3.01 4.10
CA ASP A 177 -7.21 -4.01 3.02
C ASP A 177 -6.55 -3.58 1.67
N ALA A 178 -5.92 -2.41 1.59
CA ALA A 178 -5.07 -2.02 0.44
C ALA A 178 -3.73 -2.79 0.37
N VAL A 179 -3.39 -3.53 1.43
CA VAL A 179 -2.12 -4.26 1.61
C VAL A 179 -2.31 -5.78 1.43
N SER A 180 -3.52 -6.26 1.14
CA SER A 180 -3.84 -7.70 1.09
C SER A 180 -4.56 -8.08 -0.21
N ASP A 181 -3.88 -7.87 -1.34
CA ASP A 181 -4.32 -8.40 -2.63
C ASP A 181 -3.27 -9.37 -3.19
N PRO A 182 -3.54 -10.70 -3.17
CA PRO A 182 -2.64 -11.67 -3.75
C PRO A 182 -2.45 -11.49 -5.26
N THR A 183 -3.35 -10.77 -5.95
CA THR A 183 -3.18 -10.41 -7.37
C THR A 183 -2.18 -9.27 -7.56
N PHE A 184 -2.11 -8.31 -6.64
CA PHE A 184 -1.08 -7.27 -6.67
C PHE A 184 0.25 -7.87 -6.20
N ASP A 185 0.26 -8.76 -5.21
CA ASP A 185 1.46 -9.54 -4.86
C ASP A 185 1.90 -10.48 -5.98
N ALA A 186 0.99 -11.06 -6.77
CA ALA A 186 1.33 -11.88 -7.93
C ALA A 186 1.88 -11.05 -9.10
N GLN A 187 1.27 -9.90 -9.41
CA GLN A 187 1.81 -8.98 -10.43
C GLN A 187 3.10 -8.31 -9.99
N THR A 188 3.28 -8.04 -8.68
CA THR A 188 4.53 -7.53 -8.08
C THR A 188 5.53 -8.68 -7.80
N LYS A 189 5.11 -9.95 -7.87
CA LYS A 189 6.01 -11.11 -8.00
C LYS A 189 6.48 -11.24 -9.45
N ALA A 190 5.59 -11.21 -10.45
CA ALA A 190 5.94 -11.31 -11.87
C ALA A 190 6.79 -10.12 -12.36
N ALA A 191 6.42 -8.87 -12.05
CA ALA A 191 7.17 -7.67 -12.43
C ALA A 191 8.50 -7.48 -11.68
N PHE A 192 8.76 -8.31 -10.67
CA PHE A 192 10.03 -8.41 -9.93
C PHE A 192 10.56 -9.85 -9.94
N SER A 193 10.17 -10.66 -10.93
CA SER A 193 10.81 -11.92 -11.26
C SER A 193 11.90 -11.62 -12.26
N SER A 194 13.12 -12.07 -12.00
CA SER A 194 14.24 -11.97 -12.94
C SER A 194 14.33 -13.17 -13.89
N ASN A 195 13.36 -14.09 -13.83
CA ASN A 195 13.26 -15.18 -14.80
C ASN A 195 12.65 -14.63 -16.11
N PRO A 196 13.21 -14.94 -17.28
CA PRO A 196 12.50 -14.73 -18.54
C PRO A 196 11.17 -15.48 -18.49
N ALA A 197 10.10 -14.86 -18.96
CA ALA A 197 8.89 -15.60 -19.26
C ALA A 197 9.19 -16.52 -20.46
N HIS A 198 9.03 -17.83 -20.29
CA HIS A 198 8.90 -18.77 -21.41
C HIS A 198 7.49 -18.61 -22.05
N ASP A 199 7.13 -17.38 -22.42
CA ASP A 199 5.88 -17.01 -23.10
C ASP A 199 6.04 -17.15 -24.64
N PHE A 200 6.70 -18.22 -25.12
CA PHE A 200 6.87 -18.50 -26.56
C PHE A 200 6.93 -20.00 -26.93
N GLU A 201 6.43 -20.93 -26.11
CA GLU A 201 6.29 -22.36 -26.50
C GLU A 201 4.95 -23.04 -26.09
N GLU A 202 3.89 -22.30 -25.76
CA GLU A 202 2.59 -22.89 -25.33
C GLU A 202 1.34 -22.42 -26.13
N GLU A 203 1.48 -21.99 -27.39
CA GLU A 203 0.32 -21.69 -28.27
C GLU A 203 0.14 -22.59 -29.51
N ASP A 204 1.09 -23.46 -29.87
CA ASP A 204 0.99 -24.30 -31.09
C ASP A 204 0.40 -25.71 -30.90
N GLU A 205 0.20 -26.19 -29.66
CA GLU A 205 -0.34 -27.56 -29.42
C GLU A 205 -1.88 -27.65 -29.42
N PHE A 206 -2.62 -26.54 -29.51
CA PHE A 206 -4.10 -26.56 -29.49
C PHE A 206 -4.79 -26.48 -30.86
N ARG A 207 -4.07 -26.72 -31.98
CA ARG A 207 -4.66 -26.63 -33.34
C ARG A 207 -4.43 -27.80 -34.30
N LEU A 208 -3.94 -28.94 -33.84
CA LEU A 208 -3.85 -30.17 -34.65
C LEU A 208 -4.51 -31.37 -33.96
N GLY A 209 -5.22 -32.20 -34.75
CA GLY A 209 -5.36 -33.62 -34.40
C GLY A 209 -6.59 -34.12 -33.64
N ARG A 210 -7.81 -33.69 -33.97
CA ARG A 210 -9.00 -34.53 -33.67
C ARG A 210 -8.96 -35.79 -34.54
N GLY A 211 -8.34 -36.87 -34.06
CA GLY A 211 -8.59 -38.22 -34.61
C GLY A 211 -7.46 -39.24 -34.47
N GLY A 212 -7.74 -40.32 -33.74
CA GLY A 212 -7.31 -41.68 -34.13
C GLY A 212 -6.08 -42.31 -33.45
N ALA A 213 -6.38 -43.32 -32.62
CA ALA A 213 -5.75 -44.65 -32.63
C ALA A 213 -4.27 -44.90 -32.20
N THR A 214 -4.17 -45.74 -31.15
CA THR A 214 -3.28 -46.93 -31.01
C THR A 214 -1.75 -46.83 -30.85
N GLY A 215 -1.26 -47.40 -29.73
CA GLY A 215 0.13 -47.91 -29.54
C GLY A 215 1.19 -46.83 -29.23
N GLY A 216 2.25 -47.09 -28.46
CA GLY A 216 2.63 -48.26 -27.66
C GLY A 216 4.07 -48.11 -27.13
N GLU A 217 4.35 -48.69 -25.94
CA GLU A 217 5.69 -49.06 -25.40
C GLU A 217 6.77 -47.97 -25.14
N GLY A 218 7.50 -48.11 -24.02
CA GLY A 218 8.76 -47.38 -23.72
C GLY A 218 9.99 -48.29 -23.91
N PRO A 219 11.14 -48.13 -23.19
CA PRO A 219 11.48 -47.11 -22.18
C PRO A 219 12.94 -46.55 -22.24
N SER A 220 13.21 -45.52 -21.41
CA SER A 220 14.49 -45.14 -20.73
C SER A 220 15.89 -45.46 -21.30
N HIS A 221 16.76 -44.45 -21.37
CA HIS A 221 18.20 -44.62 -21.05
C HIS A 221 18.89 -43.33 -20.54
N TYR A 222 20.00 -43.52 -19.81
CA TYR A 222 20.84 -42.50 -19.15
C TYR A 222 22.02 -42.05 -20.03
N GLY A 223 22.49 -40.79 -19.88
CA GLY A 223 23.93 -40.50 -19.80
C GLY A 223 24.61 -39.59 -20.86
N GLN A 224 25.21 -38.51 -20.34
CA GLN A 224 26.58 -38.02 -20.62
C GLN A 224 26.87 -36.99 -21.74
N ASP A 225 27.53 -35.91 -21.28
CA ASP A 225 28.42 -34.91 -21.89
C ASP A 225 28.77 -34.99 -23.39
N ARG A 226 28.69 -33.83 -24.09
CA ARG A 226 29.86 -33.14 -24.67
C ARG A 226 29.53 -31.78 -25.30
N ASP A 227 30.50 -30.88 -25.22
CA ASP A 227 30.51 -29.57 -25.88
C ASP A 227 30.79 -29.66 -27.40
N GLU A 228 30.63 -28.51 -28.05
CA GLU A 228 31.14 -28.13 -29.37
C GLU A 228 30.58 -28.88 -30.59
N ASP A 229 29.61 -28.26 -31.28
CA ASP A 229 29.68 -28.11 -32.74
C ASP A 229 28.78 -26.97 -33.29
N TYR A 230 29.34 -26.22 -34.25
CA TYR A 230 28.79 -25.13 -35.09
C TYR A 230 29.11 -23.66 -34.78
N ALA A 231 30.30 -23.26 -35.25
CA ALA A 231 30.61 -21.89 -35.66
C ALA A 231 30.20 -21.61 -37.12
N LEU A 232 30.40 -20.36 -37.56
CA LEU A 232 30.07 -19.75 -38.87
C LEU A 232 28.57 -19.38 -38.99
N LEU A 233 28.20 -18.12 -39.24
CA LEU A 233 28.86 -17.14 -40.12
C LEU A 233 29.13 -15.76 -39.47
N GLN A 234 30.39 -15.33 -39.52
CA GLN A 234 30.74 -13.93 -39.79
C GLN A 234 30.35 -13.60 -41.26
N GLN A 235 30.13 -12.37 -41.72
CA GLN A 235 30.80 -11.11 -41.39
C GLN A 235 29.95 -9.90 -41.90
N SER A 236 29.90 -8.84 -41.10
CA SER A 236 29.90 -7.40 -41.46
C SER A 236 29.46 -6.90 -42.86
N GLU A 237 28.53 -5.95 -42.87
CA GLU A 237 28.60 -4.73 -43.71
C GLU A 237 28.29 -3.48 -42.85
N ALA A 238 28.76 -2.31 -43.26
CA ALA A 238 28.84 -1.08 -42.45
C ALA A 238 27.93 0.06 -42.97
N ASP A 239 27.95 1.21 -42.27
CA ASP A 239 27.14 2.42 -42.52
C ASP A 239 27.03 2.88 -43.99
N GLU A 240 25.82 3.18 -44.47
CA GLU A 240 25.58 4.34 -45.37
C GLU A 240 24.15 4.93 -45.30
N LEU A 241 24.04 6.20 -45.69
CA LEU A 241 22.97 7.21 -45.55
C LEU A 241 21.52 6.86 -46.00
N GLY A 242 20.55 7.32 -45.18
CA GLY A 242 19.57 8.37 -45.55
C GLY A 242 18.27 8.03 -46.33
N GLY A 243 17.17 8.76 -46.04
CA GLY A 243 16.03 8.91 -46.98
C GLY A 243 14.58 8.67 -46.50
N SER A 244 14.05 9.63 -45.73
CA SER A 244 12.66 10.19 -45.71
C SER A 244 11.39 9.51 -46.30
N HIS A 245 10.23 9.92 -45.73
CA HIS A 245 8.80 9.80 -46.15
C HIS A 245 8.06 8.49 -45.76
N HIS A 246 6.83 8.46 -45.21
CA HIS A 246 5.82 9.45 -44.71
C HIS A 246 4.95 8.76 -43.60
N GLY A 247 3.94 9.29 -42.90
CA GLY A 247 3.14 10.55 -42.87
C GLY A 247 1.67 10.20 -42.51
N GLY A 248 0.83 10.94 -41.76
CA GLY A 248 0.87 12.25 -41.10
C GLY A 248 -0.33 12.42 -40.13
N VAL A 249 -0.24 13.20 -39.03
CA VAL A 249 -0.63 14.63 -38.85
C VAL A 249 -2.12 14.91 -38.52
N SER A 250 -2.38 15.41 -37.29
CA SER A 250 -3.17 16.63 -36.94
C SER A 250 -3.53 16.64 -35.43
N GLY A 251 -3.54 17.76 -34.69
CA GLY A 251 -3.02 19.11 -34.95
C GLY A 251 -3.93 20.22 -34.36
N ALA A 252 -3.47 20.93 -33.32
CA ALA A 252 -4.02 22.25 -32.92
C ALA A 252 -3.05 23.00 -31.97
N TYR A 253 -2.54 24.16 -32.40
CA TYR A 253 -1.77 25.13 -31.62
C TYR A 253 -2.31 26.53 -31.96
N ASP A 254 -2.47 27.39 -30.95
CA ASP A 254 -3.03 28.75 -31.06
C ASP A 254 -1.92 29.81 -30.89
N PRO A 255 -1.65 30.67 -31.89
CA PRO A 255 -0.57 31.64 -31.86
C PRO A 255 -1.00 33.06 -31.40
N THR A 256 -1.90 33.21 -30.41
CA THR A 256 -2.41 34.55 -30.02
C THR A 256 -2.26 35.02 -28.56
N SER A 257 -1.70 34.22 -27.63
CA SER A 257 -1.48 34.67 -26.24
C SER A 257 -0.19 35.49 -26.07
N THR A 258 -0.31 36.80 -25.94
CA THR A 258 0.78 37.70 -25.52
C THR A 258 0.82 37.87 -23.98
N HIS A 259 1.96 38.36 -23.45
CA HIS A 259 2.40 38.38 -22.03
C HIS A 259 2.95 37.02 -21.53
N GLY A 260 4.17 36.90 -21.00
CA GLY A 260 5.24 37.90 -20.86
C GLY A 260 6.37 37.45 -19.92
N GLY A 261 7.40 36.79 -20.46
CA GLY A 261 8.79 36.73 -19.93
C GLY A 261 9.08 36.12 -18.55
N SER A 262 9.62 34.90 -18.54
CA SER A 262 10.74 34.47 -17.67
C SER A 262 11.32 33.17 -18.22
N VAL A 263 12.40 33.22 -19.02
CA VAL A 263 13.78 32.95 -18.61
C VAL A 263 13.95 31.56 -17.99
N MET A 264 14.48 30.63 -18.79
CA MET A 264 15.12 29.40 -18.30
C MET A 264 16.27 29.79 -17.37
N HIS A 265 16.28 29.26 -16.16
CA HIS A 265 17.48 29.23 -15.34
C HIS A 265 18.17 27.88 -15.51
N ASP A 266 19.33 27.90 -16.16
CA ASP A 266 20.39 26.95 -15.86
C ASP A 266 20.66 26.96 -14.35
N TYR A 267 20.94 25.78 -13.79
CA TYR A 267 21.61 25.68 -12.50
C TYR A 267 22.96 24.98 -12.70
N ASP A 268 24.02 25.75 -12.46
CA ASP A 268 25.40 25.31 -12.51
C ASP A 268 25.64 24.03 -11.72
N THR A 269 26.32 23.08 -12.36
CA THR A 269 26.94 21.93 -11.70
C THR A 269 28.29 22.33 -11.10
N SER A 270 28.27 23.02 -9.96
CA SER A 270 29.48 23.25 -9.17
C SER A 270 29.76 22.04 -8.27
N TYR A 271 30.78 21.26 -8.66
CA TYR A 271 31.40 20.27 -7.78
C TYR A 271 31.94 20.96 -6.52
N ASN A 272 31.69 20.37 -5.35
CA ASN A 272 32.66 20.45 -4.25
C ASN A 272 32.87 19.06 -3.66
N SER A 273 34.12 18.61 -3.69
CA SER A 273 34.54 17.29 -3.27
C SER A 273 34.66 17.20 -1.75
N GLY A 274 33.79 16.41 -1.11
CA GLY A 274 33.91 16.02 0.30
C GLY A 274 33.85 14.51 0.45
N GLY A 275 34.77 13.79 -0.19
CA GLY A 275 34.82 12.34 -0.13
C GLY A 275 35.43 11.85 1.19
N TYR A 276 34.73 10.95 1.88
CA TYR A 276 35.35 10.06 2.87
C TYR A 276 35.22 8.62 2.42
N THR A 277 36.32 8.12 1.86
CA THR A 277 36.57 6.68 1.70
C THR A 277 36.93 6.11 3.07
N SER A 278 36.21 5.10 3.55
CA SER A 278 36.61 4.36 4.74
C SER A 278 37.77 3.43 4.39
N ARG A 279 39.00 3.88 4.66
CA ARG A 279 40.20 3.07 4.46
C ARG A 279 40.27 1.98 5.53
N PHE A 280 40.43 0.73 5.10
CA PHE A 280 40.95 -0.32 5.97
C PHE A 280 42.41 0.03 6.31
N GLU A 281 42.71 0.26 7.58
CA GLU A 281 44.08 0.20 8.09
C GLU A 281 44.14 -0.86 9.19
N GLU A 282 44.83 -1.95 8.86
CA GLU A 282 45.28 -2.99 9.77
C GLU A 282 46.37 -2.40 10.67
N ASN A 283 46.24 -2.55 11.98
CA ASN A 283 47.35 -2.25 12.89
C ASN A 283 47.48 -3.34 13.96
N THR A 284 48.52 -4.14 13.79
CA THR A 284 48.95 -5.20 14.69
C THR A 284 49.74 -4.61 15.86
N ASP A 285 49.27 -4.80 17.11
CA ASP A 285 50.10 -5.30 18.22
C ASP A 285 49.35 -5.32 19.56
N GLY A 286 49.80 -6.18 20.50
CA GLY A 286 49.52 -5.98 21.92
C GLY A 286 48.51 -6.92 22.59
N TYR A 287 48.67 -8.24 22.43
CA TYR A 287 47.97 -9.24 23.25
C TYR A 287 48.17 -8.99 24.77
N ARG A 288 47.07 -8.85 25.52
CA ARG A 288 47.01 -9.18 26.95
C ARG A 288 45.60 -9.61 27.37
N ASP A 289 45.41 -10.92 27.37
CA ASP A 289 44.30 -11.63 27.99
C ASP A 289 44.29 -11.42 29.52
N THR A 290 43.12 -11.10 30.08
CA THR A 290 42.72 -11.62 31.39
C THR A 290 41.20 -11.83 31.50
N SER A 291 40.85 -13.04 31.92
CA SER A 291 39.57 -13.50 32.51
C SER A 291 38.45 -14.01 31.58
N TYR A 292 38.43 -15.33 31.46
CA TYR A 292 37.23 -16.14 31.22
C TYR A 292 36.09 -15.77 32.19
N HIS A 293 34.84 -15.70 31.70
CA HIS A 293 33.77 -16.53 32.26
C HIS A 293 32.52 -16.65 31.37
N SER A 294 32.19 -17.91 31.05
CA SER A 294 30.85 -18.51 30.84
C SER A 294 29.86 -17.92 29.81
N ALA A 295 29.50 -18.78 28.84
CA ALA A 295 28.38 -18.56 27.94
C ALA A 295 27.01 -18.67 28.66
N THR A 296 26.27 -17.55 28.73
CA THR A 296 24.80 -17.50 28.71
C THR A 296 24.35 -16.07 28.35
N GLU A 297 24.34 -15.72 27.06
CA GLU A 297 23.70 -14.48 26.60
C GLU A 297 22.79 -14.74 25.40
N TYR A 298 21.68 -15.42 25.67
CA TYR A 298 20.50 -15.39 24.81
C TYR A 298 19.55 -14.33 25.35
N SER A 299 19.11 -13.40 24.49
CA SER A 299 18.13 -12.34 24.78
C SER A 299 18.60 -11.19 25.70
N ARG A 300 19.26 -10.20 25.10
CA ARG A 300 19.16 -8.79 25.51
C ARG A 300 18.78 -7.89 24.34
N THR A 301 17.50 -7.91 23.99
CA THR A 301 16.86 -6.75 23.36
C THR A 301 17.15 -5.52 24.22
N VAL A 302 17.74 -4.47 23.65
CA VAL A 302 17.85 -3.16 24.33
C VAL A 302 16.47 -2.52 24.34
N CYS A 303 15.60 -3.04 25.22
CA CYS A 303 14.39 -2.36 25.62
C CYS A 303 14.82 -1.13 26.41
N VAL A 304 14.77 0.04 25.77
CA VAL A 304 14.84 1.33 26.46
C VAL A 304 13.65 1.38 27.40
N THR A 305 13.88 0.88 28.61
CA THR A 305 12.87 0.80 29.65
C THR A 305 12.69 2.23 30.14
N LEU A 306 11.67 2.90 29.62
CA LEU A 306 11.15 4.13 30.21
C LEU A 306 10.79 3.85 31.66
N ARG A 307 11.75 4.10 32.56
CA ARG A 307 11.51 4.17 34.00
C ARG A 307 10.58 5.35 34.23
N THR A 308 9.28 5.10 34.13
CA THR A 308 8.25 5.97 34.65
C THR A 308 8.53 6.18 36.13
N ARG A 309 9.07 7.35 36.49
CA ARG A 309 9.25 7.73 37.90
C ARG A 309 7.86 7.69 38.52
N LYS A 310 7.64 6.73 39.42
CA LYS A 310 6.32 6.44 40.02
C LYS A 310 5.89 7.45 41.10
N TYR A 311 6.49 8.63 41.07
CA TYR A 311 6.23 9.77 41.93
C TYR A 311 6.15 11.02 41.05
N PRO A 312 5.04 11.77 41.06
CA PRO A 312 5.02 13.09 40.45
C PRO A 312 6.00 13.98 41.22
N VAL A 313 7.08 14.40 40.56
CA VAL A 313 7.88 15.51 41.07
C VAL A 313 6.96 16.73 41.03
N LYS A 314 6.60 17.28 42.20
CA LYS A 314 5.92 18.56 42.30
C LYS A 314 6.90 19.64 41.81
N MET A 315 6.86 19.92 40.52
CA MET A 315 7.55 21.06 39.92
C MET A 315 6.93 22.31 40.53
N THR A 316 7.75 23.12 41.20
CA THR A 316 7.30 24.36 41.82
C THR A 316 7.40 25.49 40.80
N SER A 317 6.64 26.58 40.99
CA SER A 317 6.66 27.70 40.05
C SER A 317 8.03 28.38 39.94
N ALA A 318 8.94 28.17 40.90
CA ALA A 318 10.32 28.66 40.86
C ALA A 318 11.22 27.85 39.90
N ASP A 319 10.89 26.58 39.61
CA ASP A 319 11.65 25.72 38.69
C ASP A 319 11.36 26.07 37.21
N ILE A 320 10.41 26.98 36.94
CA ILE A 320 9.98 27.39 35.59
C ILE A 320 10.83 28.54 35.04
N ASP A 321 11.40 29.37 35.93
CA ASP A 321 12.21 30.54 35.56
C ASP A 321 13.73 30.25 35.52
N SER A 322 14.17 29.02 35.82
CA SER A 322 15.58 28.63 35.83
C SER A 322 15.99 27.86 34.57
N TYR A 323 16.94 28.40 33.80
CA TYR A 323 17.60 27.71 32.68
C TYR A 323 19.13 27.82 32.79
N THR A 324 19.85 26.86 32.21
CA THR A 324 21.31 26.97 32.03
C THR A 324 21.59 27.83 30.80
N GLN A 325 22.24 28.98 31.01
CA GLN A 325 22.66 29.84 29.90
C GLN A 325 23.84 29.21 29.15
N TYR A 326 23.80 29.27 27.83
CA TYR A 326 24.90 28.90 26.94
C TYR A 326 25.24 30.10 26.04
N ASP A 327 26.53 30.40 25.90
CA ASP A 327 27.02 31.52 25.10
C ASP A 327 27.03 31.15 23.60
N LEU A 328 25.85 31.17 22.99
CA LEU A 328 25.65 30.85 21.57
C LEU A 328 26.00 32.03 20.66
N TYR A 329 26.62 31.74 19.52
CA TYR A 329 26.88 32.68 18.43
C TYR A 329 25.98 32.37 17.24
N LEU A 330 25.41 33.42 16.64
CA LEU A 330 24.66 33.35 15.38
C LEU A 330 25.49 34.01 14.28
N ASP A 331 25.86 33.25 13.24
CA ASP A 331 26.43 33.85 12.04
C ASP A 331 25.34 34.59 11.25
N PRO A 332 25.45 35.91 11.03
CA PRO A 332 24.44 36.68 10.30
C PRO A 332 24.30 36.27 8.83
N THR A 333 25.31 35.62 8.24
CA THR A 333 25.34 35.25 6.82
C THR A 333 24.64 33.90 6.60
N THR A 334 25.13 32.83 7.24
CA THR A 334 24.53 31.50 7.10
C THR A 334 23.27 31.31 7.96
N LYS A 335 23.03 32.21 8.93
CA LYS A 335 22.02 32.06 9.99
C LYS A 335 22.17 30.74 10.75
N SER A 336 23.40 30.24 10.87
CA SER A 336 23.71 29.06 11.67
C SER A 336 24.13 29.46 13.08
N ILE A 337 23.74 28.62 14.05
CA ILE A 337 24.06 28.81 15.47
C ILE A 337 25.20 27.86 15.84
N SER A 338 26.21 28.38 16.52
CA SER A 338 27.37 27.64 17.03
C SER A 338 27.66 28.00 18.49
N LEU A 339 28.48 27.19 19.16
CA LEU A 339 28.94 27.43 20.53
C LEU A 339 30.44 27.82 20.50
N PRO A 340 30.80 29.12 20.51
CA PRO A 340 32.19 29.57 20.51
C PRO A 340 32.91 29.34 21.84
N ASN A 341 32.21 29.42 22.98
CA ASN A 341 32.80 29.25 24.30
C ASN A 341 32.50 27.85 24.87
N THR A 342 33.55 27.10 25.18
CA THR A 342 33.48 25.74 25.71
C THR A 342 33.92 25.65 27.18
N GLU A 343 34.26 26.78 27.81
CA GLU A 343 34.67 26.82 29.21
C GLU A 343 33.56 26.30 30.14
N GLY A 344 33.94 25.48 31.12
CA GLY A 344 33.02 24.88 32.10
C GLY A 344 32.21 23.67 31.63
N GLN A 345 32.35 23.22 30.38
CA GLN A 345 31.63 22.06 29.83
C GLN A 345 32.50 20.80 29.80
N THR A 346 31.91 19.62 30.04
CA THR A 346 32.61 18.35 29.83
C THR A 346 32.66 17.99 28.34
N PRO A 347 33.61 17.14 27.89
CA PRO A 347 33.66 16.70 26.49
C PRO A 347 32.35 16.07 25.98
N SER A 348 31.66 15.28 26.83
CA SER A 348 30.37 14.66 26.47
C SER A 348 29.22 15.68 26.39
N GLN A 349 29.24 16.73 27.21
CA GLN A 349 28.28 17.84 27.11
C GLN A 349 28.52 18.61 25.80
N LEU A 350 29.78 18.92 25.48
CA LEU A 350 30.14 19.63 24.26
C LEU A 350 29.75 18.85 23.00
N GLU A 351 29.97 17.53 22.98
CA GLU A 351 29.52 16.65 21.89
C GLU A 351 27.98 16.70 21.73
N THR A 352 27.25 16.56 22.85
CA THR A 352 25.78 16.63 22.86
C THR A 352 25.27 17.98 22.34
N ILE A 353 25.82 19.10 22.85
CA ILE A 353 25.41 20.45 22.45
C ILE A 353 25.69 20.69 20.95
N ASN A 354 26.88 20.28 20.46
CA ASN A 354 27.20 20.42 19.03
C ASN A 354 26.28 19.56 18.13
N ALA A 355 25.92 18.36 18.56
CA ALA A 355 24.96 17.53 17.82
C ALA A 355 23.56 18.18 17.77
N GLU A 356 23.07 18.74 18.87
CA GLU A 356 21.79 19.47 18.90
C GLU A 356 21.83 20.75 18.07
N LEU A 357 22.93 21.52 18.10
CA LEU A 357 23.10 22.70 17.25
C LEU A 357 23.16 22.33 15.75
N GLN A 358 23.79 21.22 15.39
CA GLN A 358 23.75 20.70 14.02
C GLN A 358 22.32 20.33 13.60
N GLN A 359 21.55 19.65 14.45
CA GLN A 359 20.14 19.33 14.20
C GLN A 359 19.28 20.61 14.06
N LEU A 360 19.47 21.60 14.93
CA LEU A 360 18.80 22.89 14.85
C LEU A 360 19.13 23.64 13.54
N ASN A 361 20.39 23.61 13.11
CA ASN A 361 20.83 24.19 11.83
C ASN A 361 20.30 23.43 10.60
N ILE A 362 20.03 22.12 10.70
CA ILE A 362 19.32 21.35 9.67
C ILE A 362 17.84 21.75 9.66
N LEU A 363 17.19 21.80 10.82
CA LEU A 363 15.78 22.15 10.97
C LEU A 363 15.50 23.58 10.46
N HIS A 364 16.34 24.55 10.82
CA HIS A 364 16.20 25.94 10.38
C HIS A 364 16.26 26.07 8.84
N ARG A 365 17.18 25.36 8.18
CA ARG A 365 17.24 25.30 6.71
C ARG A 365 16.00 24.64 6.10
N ALA A 366 15.49 23.58 6.72
CA ALA A 366 14.26 22.92 6.27
C ALA A 366 13.02 23.83 6.42
N LEU A 367 12.93 24.64 7.48
CA LEU A 367 11.84 25.59 7.72
C LEU A 367 11.90 26.82 6.79
N ILE A 368 13.11 27.27 6.40
CA ILE A 368 13.26 28.31 5.37
C ILE A 368 12.89 27.77 3.98
N GLY A 369 13.08 26.48 3.72
CA GLY A 369 12.69 25.81 2.47
C GLY A 369 11.19 25.51 2.32
N LEU A 370 10.35 25.90 3.29
CA LEU A 370 8.89 25.82 3.18
C LEU A 370 8.32 27.00 2.40
N ASP A 371 7.26 26.73 1.61
CA ASP A 371 6.39 27.79 1.10
C ASP A 371 5.73 28.53 2.28
N SER A 372 5.56 29.85 2.17
CA SER A 372 5.00 30.67 3.27
C SER A 372 3.58 30.20 3.66
N PRO A 373 3.27 30.01 4.95
CA PRO A 373 4.09 30.34 6.12
C PRO A 373 5.18 29.30 6.43
N ASN A 374 6.33 29.76 6.94
CA ASN A 374 7.47 28.95 7.41
C ASN A 374 7.20 28.10 8.67
N VAL A 375 5.93 27.73 8.89
CA VAL A 375 5.47 26.85 9.97
C VAL A 375 5.09 25.51 9.31
N PRO A 376 5.56 24.35 9.83
CA PRO A 376 5.23 23.06 9.25
C PRO A 376 3.72 22.86 9.05
N PRO A 377 3.26 22.46 7.86
CA PRO A 377 1.87 22.09 7.64
C PRO A 377 1.52 20.84 8.47
N PRO A 378 0.23 20.58 8.73
CA PRO A 378 -0.19 19.31 9.33
C PRO A 378 0.31 18.13 8.46
N PRO A 379 0.69 16.97 9.05
CA PRO A 379 1.27 15.84 8.31
C PRO A 379 0.40 15.25 7.18
N LEU A 380 -0.89 15.61 7.13
CA LEU A 380 -1.84 15.25 6.08
C LEU A 380 -2.59 16.53 5.66
N PRO A 381 -2.83 16.75 4.35
CA PRO A 381 -2.46 15.90 3.22
C PRO A 381 -0.98 16.01 2.83
N ILE A 382 -0.41 14.90 2.35
CA ILE A 382 0.99 14.81 1.88
C ILE A 382 1.15 15.51 0.52
N ASN A 383 2.26 16.22 0.31
CA ASN A 383 2.62 16.74 -1.00
C ASN A 383 3.12 15.60 -1.93
N PRO A 384 2.45 15.29 -3.05
CA PRO A 384 2.80 14.16 -3.91
C PRO A 384 4.10 14.37 -4.71
N LYS A 385 4.62 15.60 -4.80
CA LYS A 385 5.76 15.96 -5.67
C LYS A 385 7.00 15.11 -5.38
N ARG A 386 7.36 14.94 -4.09
CA ARG A 386 8.55 14.18 -3.70
C ARG A 386 8.38 12.67 -3.94
N SER A 387 7.22 12.09 -3.61
CA SER A 387 6.90 10.67 -3.93
C SER A 387 6.99 10.40 -5.43
N ALA A 388 6.51 11.32 -6.27
CA ALA A 388 6.61 11.21 -7.72
C ALA A 388 8.07 11.24 -8.22
N GLN A 389 8.92 12.10 -7.64
CA GLN A 389 10.35 12.15 -7.96
C GLN A 389 11.09 10.87 -7.54
N ILE A 390 10.84 10.37 -6.32
CA ILE A 390 11.39 9.10 -5.81
C ILE A 390 10.96 7.94 -6.70
N THR A 391 9.68 7.88 -7.08
CA THR A 391 9.14 6.83 -7.97
C THR A 391 9.81 6.88 -9.35
N LYS A 392 9.93 8.08 -9.95
CA LYS A 392 10.63 8.25 -11.24
C LYS A 392 12.07 7.75 -11.18
N LEU A 393 12.80 8.10 -10.12
CA LEU A 393 14.21 7.74 -9.95
C LEU A 393 14.39 6.22 -9.72
N ARG A 394 13.51 5.60 -8.91
CA ARG A 394 13.42 4.14 -8.77
C ARG A 394 13.13 3.46 -10.11
N ASP A 395 12.25 4.01 -10.93
CA ASP A 395 11.86 3.40 -12.21
C ASP A 395 12.98 3.56 -13.28
N THR A 396 13.78 4.63 -13.21
CA THR A 396 15.05 4.74 -13.93
C THR A 396 16.06 3.69 -13.46
N ALA A 397 16.22 3.49 -12.14
CA ALA A 397 17.10 2.45 -11.58
C ALA A 397 16.68 1.03 -11.98
N ASN A 398 15.37 0.72 -11.93
CA ASN A 398 14.80 -0.53 -12.44
C ASN A 398 15.13 -0.74 -13.94
N THR A 399 15.14 0.34 -14.73
CA THR A 399 15.47 0.29 -16.16
C THR A 399 16.96 0.01 -16.40
N ALA A 400 17.86 0.58 -15.57
CA ALA A 400 19.28 0.22 -15.60
C ALA A 400 19.51 -1.24 -15.18
N PHE A 401 18.82 -1.70 -14.13
CA PHE A 401 18.90 -3.09 -13.64
C PHE A 401 18.47 -4.11 -14.72
N ARG A 402 17.36 -3.85 -15.44
CA ARG A 402 16.89 -4.73 -16.54
C ARG A 402 17.85 -4.78 -17.74
N LYS A 403 18.76 -3.80 -17.88
CA LYS A 403 19.82 -3.79 -18.90
C LYS A 403 21.11 -4.45 -18.38
N SER A 404 21.04 -5.17 -17.26
CA SER A 404 22.19 -5.74 -16.53
C SER A 404 23.26 -4.72 -16.10
N ASN A 405 22.97 -3.42 -16.17
CA ASN A 405 23.85 -2.37 -15.67
C ASN A 405 23.59 -2.15 -14.18
N TYR A 406 24.06 -3.12 -13.39
CA TYR A 406 23.84 -3.14 -11.94
C TYR A 406 24.56 -1.99 -11.22
N ALA A 407 25.71 -1.52 -11.73
CA ALA A 407 26.48 -0.45 -11.11
C ALA A 407 25.74 0.89 -11.15
N GLU A 408 25.20 1.26 -12.31
CA GLU A 408 24.36 2.47 -12.43
C GLU A 408 23.02 2.29 -11.70
N ALA A 409 22.45 1.08 -11.67
CA ALA A 409 21.24 0.81 -10.90
C ALA A 409 21.45 1.06 -9.39
N ILE A 410 22.54 0.57 -8.78
CA ILE A 410 22.87 0.81 -7.37
C ILE A 410 22.98 2.30 -7.07
N LYS A 411 23.70 3.05 -7.93
CA LYS A 411 23.88 4.50 -7.81
C LYS A 411 22.55 5.26 -7.86
N LEU A 412 21.69 4.93 -8.82
CA LEU A 412 20.35 5.52 -8.94
C LEU A 412 19.44 5.16 -7.76
N TYR A 413 19.52 3.93 -7.23
CA TYR A 413 18.82 3.58 -5.98
C TYR A 413 19.38 4.35 -4.78
N GLY A 414 20.69 4.58 -4.71
CA GLY A 414 21.32 5.43 -3.69
C GLY A 414 20.71 6.83 -3.67
N TYR A 415 20.69 7.51 -4.83
CA TYR A 415 20.06 8.82 -4.95
C TYR A 415 18.56 8.83 -4.59
N ALA A 416 17.83 7.75 -4.87
CA ALA A 416 16.43 7.62 -4.44
C ALA A 416 16.28 7.44 -2.92
N ILE A 417 17.20 6.71 -2.28
CA ILE A 417 17.27 6.53 -0.83
C ILE A 417 17.59 7.87 -0.15
N ASP A 418 18.58 8.62 -0.65
CA ASP A 418 18.92 9.94 -0.13
C ASP A 418 17.75 10.93 -0.26
N MET A 419 17.00 10.86 -1.36
CA MET A 419 15.80 11.68 -1.59
C MET A 419 14.62 11.27 -0.69
N ALA A 420 14.48 9.98 -0.34
CA ALA A 420 13.47 9.50 0.59
C ALA A 420 13.83 9.81 2.05
N TYR A 421 15.11 9.65 2.43
CA TYR A 421 15.62 9.92 3.77
C TYR A 421 15.61 11.42 4.11
N SER A 422 15.93 12.28 3.14
CA SER A 422 15.88 13.75 3.29
C SER A 422 14.46 14.35 3.27
N ARG A 423 13.43 13.54 3.54
CA ARG A 423 12.06 14.01 3.73
C ARG A 423 11.94 14.89 4.97
N PRO A 424 11.12 15.96 4.94
CA PRO A 424 10.88 16.76 6.13
C PRO A 424 10.28 15.95 7.29
N ALA A 425 10.81 16.14 8.50
CA ALA A 425 10.48 15.33 9.67
C ALA A 425 9.02 15.45 10.16
N TRP A 426 8.25 16.43 9.64
CA TRP A 426 6.81 16.58 9.90
C TRP A 426 5.93 15.77 8.95
N GLU A 427 6.48 15.09 7.94
CA GLU A 427 5.73 14.17 7.09
C GLU A 427 5.50 12.80 7.77
N PRO A 428 4.49 12.01 7.36
CA PRO A 428 4.18 10.75 8.02
C PRO A 428 5.30 9.71 7.88
N VAL A 429 5.87 9.26 9.00
CA VAL A 429 6.98 8.28 9.05
C VAL A 429 6.68 6.97 8.29
N ASN A 430 5.41 6.54 8.24
CA ASN A 430 5.00 5.35 7.49
C ASN A 430 5.28 5.47 5.99
N LEU A 431 5.09 6.66 5.41
CA LEU A 431 5.40 6.93 4.00
C LEU A 431 6.89 6.75 3.73
N VAL A 432 7.73 7.31 4.60
CA VAL A 432 9.20 7.20 4.51
C VAL A 432 9.62 5.74 4.61
N ARG A 433 9.05 4.97 5.54
CA ARG A 433 9.36 3.54 5.74
C ARG A 433 8.91 2.67 4.56
N ASP A 434 7.74 2.90 3.99
CA ASP A 434 7.26 2.17 2.80
C ASP A 434 8.11 2.50 1.55
N GLU A 435 8.46 3.78 1.34
CA GLU A 435 9.35 4.20 0.23
C GLU A 435 10.77 3.60 0.40
N LEU A 436 11.39 3.73 1.58
CA LEU A 436 12.72 3.19 1.86
C LEU A 436 12.78 1.66 1.79
N SER A 437 11.78 0.96 2.35
CA SER A 437 11.76 -0.51 2.35
C SER A 437 11.89 -1.10 0.95
N GLY A 438 11.12 -0.57 -0.02
CA GLY A 438 11.18 -1.00 -1.41
C GLY A 438 12.49 -0.63 -2.11
N LEU A 439 13.05 0.55 -1.80
CA LEU A 439 14.33 1.00 -2.38
C LEU A 439 15.51 0.15 -1.90
N TYR A 440 15.64 -0.06 -0.59
CA TYR A 440 16.66 -0.94 -0.02
C TYR A 440 16.54 -2.37 -0.54
N ALA A 441 15.32 -2.91 -0.63
CA ALA A 441 15.10 -4.25 -1.18
C ALA A 441 15.59 -4.38 -2.64
N ASN A 442 15.39 -3.35 -3.46
CA ASN A 442 15.83 -3.34 -4.85
C ASN A 442 17.35 -3.10 -4.99
N ARG A 443 17.95 -2.26 -4.14
CA ARG A 443 19.39 -2.04 -4.13
C ARG A 443 20.15 -3.29 -3.64
N ALA A 444 19.62 -3.98 -2.63
CA ALA A 444 20.10 -5.31 -2.21
C ALA A 444 20.13 -6.30 -3.38
N GLN A 445 19.07 -6.37 -4.19
CA GLN A 445 19.04 -7.23 -5.38
C GLN A 445 20.14 -6.88 -6.39
N ALA A 446 20.44 -5.59 -6.57
CA ALA A 446 21.50 -5.14 -7.47
C ALA A 446 22.92 -5.44 -6.94
N TYR A 447 23.12 -5.36 -5.62
CA TYR A 447 24.35 -5.84 -4.97
C TYR A 447 24.52 -7.36 -5.10
N MET A 448 23.46 -8.15 -4.88
CA MET A 448 23.48 -9.61 -5.10
C MET A 448 23.84 -9.97 -6.56
N SER A 449 23.33 -9.22 -7.54
CA SER A 449 23.68 -9.39 -8.96
C SER A 449 25.14 -9.03 -9.28
N GLN A 450 25.86 -8.34 -8.39
CA GLN A 450 27.31 -8.12 -8.46
C GLN A 450 28.11 -9.01 -7.51
N GLN A 451 27.46 -9.95 -6.82
CA GLN A 451 28.05 -10.79 -5.76
C GLN A 451 28.64 -9.98 -4.59
N SER A 452 28.18 -8.74 -4.39
CA SER A 452 28.51 -7.88 -3.25
C SER A 452 27.63 -8.25 -2.05
N TRP A 453 27.91 -9.42 -1.48
CA TRP A 453 27.07 -10.02 -0.43
C TRP A 453 26.97 -9.22 0.88
N PRO A 454 28.04 -8.58 1.40
CA PRO A 454 27.96 -7.78 2.63
C PRO A 454 27.02 -6.57 2.49
N GLU A 455 27.13 -5.82 1.39
CA GLU A 455 26.29 -4.67 1.08
C GLU A 455 24.84 -5.09 0.82
N GLY A 456 24.64 -6.18 0.07
CA GLY A 456 23.33 -6.78 -0.17
C GLY A 456 22.65 -7.26 1.11
N TRP A 457 23.41 -7.78 2.09
CA TRP A 457 22.90 -8.15 3.41
C TRP A 457 22.50 -6.91 4.24
N ILE A 458 23.35 -5.88 4.31
CA ILE A 458 23.04 -4.63 5.02
C ILE A 458 21.77 -3.97 4.46
N ASP A 459 21.63 -3.85 3.13
CA ASP A 459 20.43 -3.29 2.52
C ASP A 459 19.19 -4.16 2.77
N SER A 460 19.32 -5.48 2.73
CA SER A 460 18.23 -6.40 3.07
C SER A 460 17.77 -6.22 4.52
N LYS A 461 18.72 -6.02 5.44
CA LYS A 461 18.45 -5.71 6.85
C LYS A 461 17.74 -4.37 7.01
N CYS A 462 18.24 -3.30 6.39
CA CYS A 462 17.59 -1.99 6.38
C CYS A 462 16.15 -2.04 5.83
N SER A 463 15.91 -2.82 4.77
CA SER A 463 14.57 -3.01 4.19
C SER A 463 13.61 -3.72 5.16
N ALA A 464 14.08 -4.79 5.83
CA ALA A 464 13.32 -5.54 6.82
C ALA A 464 13.03 -4.70 8.08
N GLU A 465 13.98 -3.89 8.55
CA GLU A 465 13.77 -2.96 9.66
C GLU A 465 12.78 -1.84 9.29
N CYS A 466 12.83 -1.33 8.05
CA CYS A 466 11.82 -0.39 7.55
C CYS A 466 10.41 -1.01 7.58
N LYS A 467 10.26 -2.25 7.10
CA LYS A 467 8.98 -2.98 7.02
C LYS A 467 9.17 -4.47 7.31
N PRO A 468 8.91 -4.94 8.56
CA PRO A 468 9.16 -6.33 8.93
C PRO A 468 8.14 -7.36 8.43
N ILE A 469 6.90 -6.93 8.16
CA ILE A 469 5.75 -7.79 7.81
C ILE A 469 5.26 -7.42 6.41
N GLY A 470 4.95 -8.43 5.59
CA GLY A 470 4.65 -8.27 4.17
C GLY A 470 5.89 -7.93 3.33
N ASN A 471 7.09 -8.35 3.76
CA ASN A 471 8.37 -8.05 3.11
C ASN A 471 9.28 -9.28 3.00
N VAL A 472 8.68 -10.44 2.72
CA VAL A 472 9.34 -11.73 2.53
C VAL A 472 10.58 -11.65 1.63
N LYS A 473 10.54 -10.85 0.55
CA LYS A 473 11.66 -10.73 -0.40
C LYS A 473 12.91 -10.13 0.25
N ALA A 474 12.80 -9.17 1.15
CA ALA A 474 13.96 -8.63 1.86
C ALA A 474 14.56 -9.66 2.83
N TRP A 475 13.70 -10.38 3.56
CA TRP A 475 14.12 -11.49 4.41
C TRP A 475 14.84 -12.58 3.62
N TRP A 476 14.28 -13.01 2.48
CA TRP A 476 14.89 -14.03 1.61
C TRP A 476 16.24 -13.57 1.04
N ARG A 477 16.34 -12.33 0.55
CA ARG A 477 17.59 -11.73 0.05
C ARG A 477 18.68 -11.69 1.13
N GLY A 478 18.33 -11.22 2.34
CA GLY A 478 19.26 -11.19 3.47
C GLY A 478 19.76 -12.58 3.88
N GLY A 479 18.87 -13.58 3.91
CA GLY A 479 19.23 -14.97 4.18
C GLY A 479 20.13 -15.56 3.10
N LYS A 480 19.83 -15.29 1.82
CA LYS A 480 20.67 -15.73 0.70
C LYS A 480 22.06 -15.08 0.72
N CYS A 481 22.17 -13.79 1.03
CA CYS A 481 23.49 -13.15 1.23
C CYS A 481 24.29 -13.80 2.37
N LEU A 482 23.65 -14.14 3.50
CA LEU A 482 24.32 -14.83 4.61
C LEU A 482 24.80 -16.24 4.23
N VAL A 483 24.01 -16.97 3.42
CA VAL A 483 24.39 -18.27 2.84
C VAL A 483 25.62 -18.15 1.94
N GLU A 484 25.65 -17.20 1.01
CA GLU A 484 26.80 -17.00 0.10
C GLU A 484 28.06 -16.51 0.83
N MET A 485 27.90 -15.86 2.00
CA MET A 485 29.00 -15.53 2.92
C MET A 485 29.40 -16.68 3.86
N GLY A 486 28.75 -17.85 3.79
CA GLY A 486 29.02 -19.00 4.68
C GLY A 486 28.61 -18.79 6.15
N ARG A 487 27.80 -17.78 6.46
CA ARG A 487 27.35 -17.42 7.82
C ARG A 487 26.08 -18.19 8.20
N TRP A 488 26.17 -19.52 8.21
CA TRP A 488 25.03 -20.44 8.29
C TRP A 488 24.13 -20.25 9.52
N ASP A 489 24.69 -20.07 10.72
CA ASP A 489 23.90 -19.91 11.95
C ASP A 489 23.14 -18.58 11.98
N GLU A 490 23.74 -17.51 11.46
CA GLU A 490 23.06 -16.23 11.28
C GLU A 490 21.98 -16.30 10.20
N ALA A 491 22.24 -17.01 9.10
CA ALA A 491 21.25 -17.27 8.06
C ALA A 491 20.03 -18.02 8.63
N ARG A 492 20.25 -19.04 9.46
CA ARG A 492 19.20 -19.79 10.16
C ARG A 492 18.36 -18.87 11.04
N ALA A 493 19.00 -18.15 11.98
CA ALA A 493 18.31 -17.26 12.90
C ALA A 493 17.53 -16.14 12.17
N TRP A 494 18.09 -15.59 11.09
CA TRP A 494 17.45 -14.58 10.25
C TRP A 494 16.17 -15.10 9.55
N VAL A 495 16.23 -16.29 8.97
CA VAL A 495 15.08 -16.89 8.27
C VAL A 495 14.02 -17.41 9.25
N GLU A 496 14.43 -17.96 10.41
CA GLU A 496 13.51 -18.33 11.50
C GLU A 496 12.75 -17.10 12.04
N GLN A 497 13.43 -15.96 12.23
CA GLN A 497 12.80 -14.70 12.61
C GLN A 497 11.75 -14.26 11.57
N ALA A 498 12.07 -14.34 10.28
CA ALA A 498 11.15 -14.01 9.19
C ALA A 498 9.91 -14.92 9.19
N LEU A 499 10.10 -16.24 9.36
CA LEU A 499 9.02 -17.22 9.44
C LEU A 499 8.12 -17.02 10.67
N GLY A 500 8.68 -16.55 11.79
CA GLY A 500 7.92 -16.17 12.98
C GLY A 500 7.01 -14.94 12.78
N LEU A 501 7.34 -14.06 11.83
CA LEU A 501 6.56 -12.86 11.51
C LEU A 501 5.50 -13.11 10.42
N GLU A 502 5.90 -13.76 9.31
CA GLU A 502 5.06 -13.94 8.12
C GLU A 502 4.22 -15.24 8.17
N GLY A 503 4.63 -16.21 9.00
CA GLY A 503 4.02 -17.52 9.12
C GLY A 503 4.41 -18.49 7.99
N PRO A 504 4.75 -19.76 8.29
CA PRO A 504 5.27 -20.71 7.29
C PRO A 504 4.25 -21.13 6.22
N ALA A 505 2.96 -20.98 6.50
CA ALA A 505 1.88 -21.31 5.57
C ALA A 505 1.53 -20.19 4.57
N SER A 506 2.17 -19.02 4.64
CA SER A 506 1.94 -17.91 3.71
C SER A 506 2.61 -18.16 2.35
N GLU A 507 2.11 -17.52 1.28
CA GLU A 507 2.66 -17.65 -0.09
C GLU A 507 4.11 -17.15 -0.24
N GLY A 508 4.62 -16.38 0.72
CA GLY A 508 6.04 -16.06 0.82
C GLY A 508 6.77 -16.89 1.87
N GLY A 509 6.09 -17.32 2.94
CA GLY A 509 6.65 -18.26 3.93
C GLY A 509 7.19 -19.54 3.31
N LYS A 510 6.56 -20.05 2.24
CA LYS A 510 7.07 -21.20 1.46
C LYS A 510 8.49 -21.00 0.93
N GLU A 511 8.81 -19.81 0.40
CA GLU A 511 10.14 -19.47 -0.13
C GLU A 511 11.19 -19.40 1.00
N LEU A 512 10.79 -18.93 2.18
CA LEU A 512 11.62 -18.91 3.38
C LEU A 512 11.83 -20.31 3.98
N VAL A 513 10.82 -21.17 3.97
CA VAL A 513 10.95 -22.59 4.38
C VAL A 513 11.90 -23.34 3.45
N ALA A 514 11.82 -23.12 2.14
CA ALA A 514 12.77 -23.69 1.18
C ALA A 514 14.21 -23.22 1.46
N LEU A 515 14.42 -21.91 1.64
CA LEU A 515 15.72 -21.35 1.99
C LEU A 515 16.25 -21.89 3.34
N LEU A 516 15.38 -22.11 4.33
CA LEU A 516 15.77 -22.70 5.62
C LEU A 516 16.25 -24.16 5.45
N ALA A 517 15.59 -24.94 4.61
CA ALA A 517 16.02 -26.31 4.29
C ALA A 517 17.39 -26.32 3.58
N ASP A 518 17.62 -25.37 2.66
CA ASP A 518 18.92 -25.19 2.01
C ASP A 518 20.02 -24.77 3.00
N ILE A 519 19.71 -23.86 3.94
CA ILE A 519 20.61 -23.46 5.04
C ILE A 519 20.96 -24.66 5.92
N GLU A 520 19.99 -25.49 6.30
CA GLU A 520 20.24 -26.70 7.09
C GLU A 520 21.05 -27.76 6.32
N ALA A 521 20.84 -27.89 5.02
CA ALA A 521 21.61 -28.81 4.18
C ALA A 521 23.05 -28.32 3.95
N GLY A 522 23.25 -27.01 3.76
CA GLY A 522 24.56 -26.37 3.63
C GLY A 522 25.35 -26.44 4.94
N SER A 523 24.71 -26.11 6.07
CA SER A 523 25.26 -26.19 7.43
C SER A 523 25.69 -27.60 7.88
N LYS A 524 25.30 -28.66 7.15
CA LYS A 524 25.73 -30.06 7.39
C LYS A 524 26.83 -30.52 6.43
N LYS A 525 27.15 -29.72 5.41
CA LYS A 525 28.16 -30.00 4.36
C LYS A 525 29.42 -29.15 4.53
N ALA A 526 29.27 -27.95 5.08
CA ALA A 526 30.37 -27.13 5.62
C ALA A 526 30.88 -27.70 6.95
#